data_AF-A0A699Z729-F1
#
_entry.id   AF-A0A699Z729-F1
#
_cell.length_a   1.000
_cell.length_b   1.000
_cell.length_c   1.000
_cell.angle_alpha   90.00
_cell.angle_beta   90.00
_cell.angle_gamma   90.00
#
_symmetry.space_group_name_H-M   'P 1'
#
loop_
_entity.id
_entity.type
_entity.pdbx_description
1 polymer ?
#
loop_
_entity_poly.entity_id
_entity_poly.type
_entity_poly.pdbx_seq_one_letter_code
_entity_poly.pdbx_strand_id
1 'polypeptide(L)'
;MQAERSGDIVVLRKQKQDVFDSPSFEPIKFINSMYPDEASLTDLDKFMDVLRKQIRTVDKDIFHAVRAQGGAHARARQELESAQTQIMELYDRVKEIQHKAEESETVVQDICKDIRKLDFAKRHLTNAITALRRLAMLTAAVTDLEACSGRRDSYKKSANLLEAVHQLMEYFQQYEDVPKVKTLGKRLTVIELQLTESVLDDFKVLMGTADVKVSPDNLDRLAAGCLVVDALGPKVRDQLLDWMCDREMNIYQLFSNSGGPETAKLDRFEKRFQWQG
;
A
#
# COMPACT_ATOMS: atom_id res chain seq x y z
N MET A 1 36.64 -15.64 -13.41
CA MET A 1 37.34 -15.56 -14.72
C MET A 1 38.02 -14.20 -14.75
N GLN A 2 39.32 -14.00 -14.83
CA GLN A 2 40.52 -14.81 -15.02
C GLN A 2 41.58 -14.21 -14.07
N ALA A 3 42.37 -15.06 -13.41
CA ALA A 3 43.57 -14.64 -12.70
C ALA A 3 44.68 -15.59 -13.15
N GLU A 4 45.38 -15.20 -14.21
CA GLU A 4 46.63 -15.84 -14.62
C GLU A 4 47.70 -15.45 -13.60
N ARG A 5 47.91 -16.32 -12.60
CA ARG A 5 49.09 -16.27 -11.75
C ARG A 5 50.27 -16.81 -12.54
N SER A 6 51.28 -15.95 -12.68
CA SER A 6 52.67 -16.30 -12.97
C SER A 6 53.05 -17.63 -12.32
N GLY A 7 53.19 -18.66 -13.15
CA GLY A 7 54.02 -19.81 -12.83
C GLY A 7 55.46 -19.41 -13.07
N ASP A 8 56.21 -19.28 -11.99
CA ASP A 8 57.64 -18.99 -11.98
C ASP A 8 58.40 -19.91 -12.95
N ILE A 9 58.83 -19.33 -14.07
CA ILE A 9 59.83 -19.94 -14.96
C ILE A 9 61.19 -19.76 -14.28
N VAL A 10 61.46 -20.55 -13.24
CA VAL A 10 62.82 -20.80 -12.78
C VAL A 10 63.36 -21.93 -13.63
N VAL A 11 63.82 -21.60 -14.84
CA VAL A 11 64.68 -22.51 -15.59
C VAL A 11 65.95 -22.66 -14.77
N LEU A 12 66.02 -23.79 -14.08
CA LEU A 12 67.17 -24.32 -13.37
C LEU A 12 68.40 -24.23 -14.28
N ARG A 13 69.20 -23.17 -14.10
CA ARG A 13 70.62 -23.20 -14.48
C ARG A 13 71.19 -24.40 -13.72
N LYS A 14 71.41 -25.52 -14.40
CA LYS A 14 72.28 -26.60 -13.94
C LYS A 14 73.68 -26.00 -13.74
N GLN A 15 73.92 -25.36 -12.60
CA GLN A 15 75.26 -25.17 -12.10
C GLN A 15 75.75 -26.58 -11.79
N LYS A 16 76.84 -27.00 -12.45
CA LYS A 16 77.59 -28.19 -12.02
C LYS A 16 77.81 -28.01 -10.53
N GLN A 17 77.43 -29.03 -9.74
CA GLN A 17 77.59 -29.05 -8.30
C GLN A 17 79.05 -28.67 -8.01
N ASP A 18 79.24 -27.47 -7.46
CA ASP A 18 80.59 -26.96 -7.24
C ASP A 18 81.20 -27.82 -6.14
N VAL A 19 82.35 -28.43 -6.41
CA VAL A 19 82.98 -29.36 -5.45
C VAL A 19 83.31 -28.61 -4.14
N PHE A 20 83.50 -27.28 -4.25
CA PHE A 20 83.73 -26.35 -3.16
C PHE A 20 82.48 -26.06 -2.28
N ASP A 21 81.26 -26.34 -2.75
CA ASP A 21 80.01 -26.12 -2.00
C ASP A 21 79.64 -27.33 -1.11
N SER A 22 80.43 -28.40 -1.12
CA SER A 22 80.14 -29.59 -0.33
C SER A 22 80.49 -29.38 1.16
N PRO A 23 79.59 -29.73 2.11
CA PRO A 23 79.83 -29.55 3.55
C PRO A 23 80.94 -30.45 4.10
N SER A 24 81.45 -31.38 3.30
CA SER A 24 82.55 -32.30 3.61
C SER A 24 83.77 -32.08 2.71
N PHE A 25 83.94 -30.87 2.15
CA PHE A 25 85.09 -30.58 1.29
C PHE A 25 86.39 -30.69 2.09
N GLU A 26 87.22 -31.68 1.74
CA GLU A 26 88.54 -31.87 2.30
C GLU A 26 89.60 -31.39 1.31
N PRO A 27 90.20 -30.21 1.51
CA PRO A 27 91.12 -29.61 0.55
C PRO A 27 92.30 -30.51 0.22
N ILE A 28 92.81 -31.24 1.23
CA ILE A 28 93.99 -32.10 1.11
C ILE A 28 93.68 -33.35 0.28
N LYS A 29 92.54 -34.01 0.50
CA LYS A 29 92.12 -35.15 -0.33
C LYS A 29 91.81 -34.74 -1.76
N PHE A 30 91.21 -33.57 -1.94
CA PHE A 30 90.91 -33.03 -3.26
C PHE A 30 92.18 -32.73 -4.07
N ILE A 31 93.15 -32.03 -3.46
CA ILE A 31 94.45 -31.74 -4.09
C ILE A 31 95.18 -33.03 -4.45
N ASN A 32 95.24 -34.00 -3.53
CA ASN A 32 95.91 -35.29 -3.77
C ASN A 32 95.17 -36.15 -4.83
N SER A 33 93.86 -35.97 -5.02
CA SER A 33 93.10 -36.65 -6.08
C SER A 33 93.27 -36.01 -7.46
N MET A 34 93.52 -34.69 -7.52
CA MET A 34 93.69 -33.94 -8.76
C MET A 34 95.15 -33.92 -9.24
N TYR A 35 96.11 -34.05 -8.32
CA TYR A 35 97.55 -34.04 -8.60
C TYR A 35 98.29 -35.22 -7.93
N PRO A 36 98.16 -36.45 -8.45
CA PRO A 36 98.79 -37.63 -7.86
C PRO A 36 100.27 -37.83 -8.25
N ASP A 37 100.74 -37.22 -9.35
CA ASP A 37 102.12 -37.36 -9.85
C ASP A 37 102.77 -36.01 -10.24
N GLU A 38 104.10 -36.00 -10.39
CA GLU A 38 104.91 -34.79 -10.61
C GLU A 38 104.69 -34.17 -12.00
N ALA A 39 104.20 -34.96 -12.96
CA ALA A 39 103.81 -34.50 -14.29
C ALA A 39 102.51 -33.68 -14.29
N SER A 40 101.57 -33.99 -13.38
CA SER A 40 100.31 -33.26 -13.23
C SER A 40 100.47 -31.84 -12.67
N LEU A 41 101.57 -31.55 -11.97
CA LEU A 41 101.89 -30.23 -11.41
C LEU A 41 102.13 -29.15 -12.48
N THR A 42 102.34 -29.53 -13.73
CA THR A 42 102.57 -28.59 -14.84
C THR A 42 101.35 -27.71 -15.17
N ASP A 43 100.14 -28.11 -14.77
CA ASP A 43 98.88 -27.37 -15.01
C ASP A 43 98.39 -26.58 -13.78
N LEU A 44 99.16 -26.58 -12.68
CA LEU A 44 98.80 -25.94 -11.41
C LEU A 44 98.63 -24.42 -11.55
N ASP A 45 99.52 -23.75 -12.29
CA ASP A 45 99.45 -22.30 -12.49
C ASP A 45 98.17 -21.90 -13.24
N LYS A 46 97.76 -22.71 -14.24
CA LYS A 46 96.50 -22.47 -14.97
C LYS A 46 95.29 -22.69 -14.08
N PHE A 47 95.31 -23.71 -13.23
CA PHE A 47 94.23 -23.95 -12.26
C PHE A 47 94.14 -22.84 -11.21
N MET A 48 95.27 -22.36 -10.70
CA MET A 48 95.31 -21.20 -9.81
C MET A 48 94.75 -19.93 -10.46
N ASP A 49 95.03 -19.71 -11.74
CA ASP A 49 94.46 -18.59 -12.49
C ASP A 49 92.94 -18.73 -12.69
N VAL A 50 92.44 -19.95 -12.88
CA VAL A 50 90.99 -20.24 -12.92
C VAL A 50 90.35 -19.96 -11.57
N LEU A 51 90.95 -20.43 -10.46
CA LEU A 51 90.46 -20.16 -9.11
C LEU A 51 90.49 -18.67 -8.77
N ARG A 52 91.57 -17.96 -9.10
CA ARG A 52 91.66 -16.50 -8.91
C ARG A 52 90.60 -15.76 -9.72
N LYS A 53 90.29 -16.23 -10.94
CA LYS A 53 89.18 -15.68 -11.74
C LYS A 53 87.83 -15.98 -11.09
N GLN A 54 87.60 -17.20 -10.61
CA GLN A 54 86.36 -17.57 -9.90
C GLN A 54 86.17 -16.75 -8.62
N ILE A 55 87.20 -16.59 -7.78
CA ILE A 55 87.15 -15.74 -6.58
C ILE A 55 86.77 -14.31 -6.95
N ARG A 56 87.39 -13.72 -7.98
CA ARG A 56 87.04 -12.37 -8.45
C ARG A 56 85.61 -12.26 -8.98
N THR A 57 85.12 -13.30 -9.65
CA THR A 57 83.72 -13.36 -10.12
C THR A 57 82.76 -13.43 -8.94
N VAL A 58 83.02 -14.31 -7.97
CA VAL A 58 82.20 -14.46 -6.75
C VAL A 58 82.21 -13.18 -5.92
N ASP A 59 83.36 -12.53 -5.71
CA ASP A 59 83.43 -11.25 -4.99
C ASP A 59 82.62 -10.15 -5.69
N LYS A 60 82.66 -10.13 -7.03
CA LYS A 60 81.85 -9.19 -7.81
C LYS A 60 80.35 -9.49 -7.68
N ASP A 61 79.97 -10.76 -7.70
CA ASP A 61 78.58 -11.20 -7.55
C ASP A 61 78.06 -10.92 -6.13
N ILE A 62 78.87 -11.16 -5.08
CA ILE A 62 78.57 -10.79 -3.69
C ILE A 62 78.38 -9.28 -3.57
N PHE A 63 79.30 -8.49 -4.14
CA PHE A 63 79.20 -7.03 -4.10
C PHE A 63 77.92 -6.52 -4.77
N HIS A 64 77.56 -7.08 -5.93
CA HIS A 64 76.30 -6.75 -6.59
C HIS A 64 75.07 -7.18 -5.78
N ALA A 65 75.08 -8.37 -5.18
CA ALA A 65 73.99 -8.88 -4.36
C ALA A 65 73.77 -8.03 -3.10
N VAL A 66 74.83 -7.69 -2.37
CA VAL A 66 74.76 -6.86 -1.16
C VAL A 66 74.25 -5.45 -1.49
N ARG A 67 74.72 -4.86 -2.59
CA ARG A 67 74.25 -3.54 -3.02
C ARG A 67 72.79 -3.55 -3.48
N ALA A 68 72.36 -4.59 -4.19
CA ALA A 68 70.97 -4.77 -4.60
C ALA A 68 70.05 -4.97 -3.39
N GLN A 69 70.47 -5.76 -2.40
CA GLN A 69 69.72 -6.03 -1.18
C GLN A 69 69.58 -4.79 -0.28
N GLY A 70 70.65 -4.00 -0.12
CA GLY A 70 70.61 -2.75 0.66
C GLY A 70 69.59 -1.74 0.13
N GLY A 71 69.53 -1.57 -1.20
CA GLY A 71 68.54 -0.70 -1.84
C GLY A 71 67.11 -1.29 -1.86
N ALA A 72 66.97 -2.62 -1.90
CA ALA A 72 65.67 -3.29 -1.85
C ALA A 72 65.02 -3.17 -0.46
N HIS A 73 65.79 -3.31 0.61
CA HIS A 73 65.26 -3.23 1.98
C HIS A 73 64.73 -1.84 2.34
N ALA A 74 65.46 -0.78 1.95
CA ALA A 74 65.03 0.60 2.17
C ALA A 74 63.72 0.92 1.41
N ARG A 75 63.61 0.47 0.15
CA ARG A 75 62.39 0.63 -0.66
C ARG A 75 61.20 -0.13 -0.08
N ALA A 76 61.38 -1.39 0.30
CA ALA A 76 60.32 -2.19 0.92
C ALA A 76 59.79 -1.55 2.22
N ARG A 77 60.68 -0.95 3.02
CA ARG A 77 60.29 -0.24 4.25
C ARG A 77 59.48 1.02 3.95
N GLN A 78 59.88 1.79 2.93
CA GLN A 78 59.16 2.98 2.50
C GLN A 78 57.78 2.63 1.90
N GLU A 79 57.68 1.55 1.13
CA GLU A 79 56.41 1.05 0.61
C GLU A 79 55.47 0.60 1.73
N LEU A 80 55.99 -0.08 2.76
CA LEU A 80 55.22 -0.46 3.95
C LEU A 80 54.71 0.75 4.73
N GLU A 81 55.55 1.76 4.94
CA GLU A 81 55.16 2.99 5.64
C GLU A 81 54.10 3.78 4.85
N SER A 82 54.25 3.86 3.53
CA SER A 82 53.25 4.45 2.63
C SER A 82 51.93 3.68 2.68
N ALA A 83 51.97 2.34 2.63
CA ALA A 83 50.78 1.51 2.73
C ALA A 83 50.09 1.66 4.09
N GLN A 84 50.84 1.71 5.20
CA GLN A 84 50.27 1.95 6.53
C GLN A 84 49.55 3.30 6.61
N THR A 85 50.16 4.35 6.04
CA THR A 85 49.56 5.69 6.02
C THR A 85 48.26 5.69 5.21
N GLN A 86 48.24 5.04 4.04
CA GLN A 86 47.03 4.91 3.22
C GLN A 86 45.93 4.10 3.92
N ILE A 87 46.29 3.06 4.67
CA ILE A 87 45.34 2.26 5.45
C ILE A 87 44.71 3.12 6.57
N MET A 88 45.51 3.95 7.26
CA MET A 88 44.98 4.87 8.27
C MET A 88 44.03 5.89 7.65
N GLU A 89 44.39 6.49 6.52
CA GLU A 89 43.51 7.43 5.81
C GLU A 89 42.21 6.76 5.35
N LEU A 90 42.29 5.52 4.85
CA LEU A 90 41.10 4.76 4.47
C LEU A 90 40.20 4.47 5.67
N TYR A 91 40.79 4.11 6.81
CA TYR A 91 40.04 3.87 8.05
C TYR A 91 39.28 5.13 8.49
N ASP A 92 39.93 6.29 8.46
CA ASP A 92 39.31 7.57 8.80
C ASP A 92 38.18 7.93 7.82
N ARG A 93 38.39 7.72 6.51
CA ARG A 93 37.34 7.91 5.50
C ARG A 93 36.15 6.98 5.70
N VAL A 94 36.39 5.71 6.02
CA VAL A 94 35.30 4.75 6.31
C VAL A 94 34.52 5.19 7.54
N LYS A 95 35.20 5.64 8.58
CA LYS A 95 34.57 6.16 9.79
C LYS A 95 33.74 7.42 9.52
N GLU A 96 34.25 8.33 8.70
CA GLU A 96 33.51 9.52 8.28
C GLU A 96 32.25 9.16 7.47
N ILE A 97 32.37 8.19 6.54
CA ILE A 97 31.22 7.69 5.76
C ILE A 97 30.18 7.06 6.69
N GLN A 98 30.60 6.25 7.67
CA GLN A 98 29.69 5.66 8.65
C GLN A 98 28.94 6.74 9.44
N HIS A 99 29.66 7.76 9.93
CA HIS A 99 29.03 8.85 10.66
C HIS A 99 28.03 9.64 9.81
N LYS A 100 28.41 10.00 8.58
CA LYS A 100 27.51 10.67 7.63
C LYS A 100 26.29 9.81 7.27
N ALA A 101 26.46 8.50 7.18
CA ALA A 101 25.35 7.57 6.92
C ALA A 101 24.36 7.53 8.10
N GLU A 102 24.85 7.52 9.34
CA GLU A 102 24.02 7.57 10.55
C GLU A 102 23.26 8.90 10.68
N GLU A 103 23.93 10.02 10.41
CA GLU A 103 23.29 11.34 10.34
C GLU A 103 22.22 11.37 9.25
N SER A 104 22.54 10.87 8.05
CA SER A 104 21.60 10.81 6.93
C SER A 104 20.41 9.89 7.23
N GLU A 105 20.61 8.78 7.93
CA GLU A 105 19.52 7.90 8.36
C GLU A 105 18.58 8.65 9.31
N THR A 106 19.12 9.34 10.31
CA THR A 106 18.33 10.11 11.27
C THR A 106 17.49 11.17 10.58
N VAL A 107 18.08 11.93 9.65
CA VAL A 107 17.37 12.93 8.85
C VAL A 107 16.26 12.30 8.01
N VAL A 108 16.53 11.18 7.34
CA VAL A 108 15.53 10.48 6.53
C VAL A 108 14.38 9.94 7.40
N GLN A 109 14.68 9.39 8.57
CA GLN A 109 13.65 8.93 9.50
C GLN A 109 12.72 10.07 9.93
N ASP A 110 13.26 11.26 10.20
CA ASP A 110 12.47 12.42 10.58
C ASP A 110 11.62 12.95 9.41
N ILE A 111 12.17 13.00 8.20
CA ILE A 111 11.40 13.30 6.99
C ILE A 111 10.24 12.31 6.82
N CYS A 112 10.48 11.01 7.00
CA CYS A 112 9.44 9.99 6.91
C CYS A 112 8.36 10.14 8.00
N LYS A 113 8.72 10.54 9.22
CA LYS A 113 7.73 10.84 10.28
C LYS A 113 6.83 12.00 9.88
N ASP A 114 7.40 13.06 9.31
CA ASP A 114 6.62 14.24 8.90
C ASP A 114 5.76 13.97 7.66
N ILE A 115 6.24 13.17 6.70
CA ILE A 115 5.43 12.69 5.58
C ILE A 115 4.20 11.92 6.11
N ARG A 116 4.37 11.05 7.11
CA ARG A 116 3.24 10.33 7.72
C ARG A 116 2.24 11.28 8.38
N LYS A 117 2.71 12.27 9.15
CA LYS A 117 1.83 13.29 9.75
C LYS A 117 1.05 14.05 8.69
N LEU A 118 1.71 14.43 7.59
CA LEU A 118 1.07 15.12 6.47
C LEU A 118 0.01 14.25 5.79
N ASP A 119 0.28 12.95 5.64
CA ASP A 119 -0.69 12.02 5.05
C ASP A 119 -1.93 11.84 5.93
N PHE A 120 -1.74 11.70 7.26
CA PHE A 120 -2.85 11.72 8.21
C PHE A 120 -3.66 13.02 8.13
N ALA A 121 -2.99 14.17 8.10
CA ALA A 121 -3.65 15.47 7.96
C ALA A 121 -4.44 15.55 6.65
N LYS A 122 -3.85 15.15 5.52
CA LYS A 122 -4.53 15.13 4.21
C LYS A 122 -5.77 14.22 4.24
N ARG A 123 -5.65 13.01 4.79
CA ARG A 123 -6.77 12.06 4.92
C ARG A 123 -7.88 12.62 5.79
N HIS A 124 -7.55 13.15 6.97
CA HIS A 124 -8.54 13.74 7.87
C HIS A 124 -9.22 14.95 7.26
N LEU A 125 -8.48 15.85 6.61
CA LEU A 125 -9.05 17.00 5.90
C LEU A 125 -9.95 16.57 4.74
N THR A 126 -9.55 15.57 3.95
CA THR A 126 -10.36 15.06 2.83
C THR A 126 -11.66 14.44 3.33
N ASN A 127 -11.60 13.66 4.42
CA ASN A 127 -12.77 13.08 5.05
C ASN A 127 -13.69 14.18 5.62
N ALA A 128 -13.13 15.20 6.27
CA ALA A 128 -13.88 16.33 6.81
C ALA A 128 -14.57 17.14 5.69
N ILE A 129 -13.87 17.44 4.60
CA ILE A 129 -14.43 18.13 3.42
C ILE A 129 -15.57 17.32 2.82
N THR A 130 -15.38 16.00 2.66
CA THR A 130 -16.41 15.11 2.11
C THR A 130 -17.64 15.05 3.02
N ALA A 131 -17.44 14.91 4.33
CA ALA A 131 -18.52 14.91 5.32
C ALA A 131 -19.28 16.25 5.32
N LEU A 132 -18.58 17.38 5.32
CA LEU A 132 -19.20 18.71 5.27
C LEU A 132 -19.99 18.92 3.97
N ARG A 133 -19.48 18.48 2.83
CA ARG A 133 -20.19 18.57 1.55
C ARG A 133 -21.47 17.73 1.55
N ARG A 134 -21.41 16.50 2.08
CA ARG A 134 -22.59 15.64 2.25
C ARG A 134 -23.60 16.23 3.23
N LEU A 135 -23.14 16.88 4.29
CA LEU A 135 -24.02 17.55 5.26
C LEU A 135 -24.72 18.77 4.64
N ALA A 136 -24.00 19.55 3.84
CA ALA A 136 -24.58 20.65 3.07
C ALA A 136 -25.63 20.13 2.08
N MET A 137 -25.32 19.05 1.35
CA MET A 137 -26.26 18.39 0.44
C MET A 137 -27.50 17.87 1.18
N LEU A 138 -27.33 17.21 2.33
CA LEU A 138 -28.44 16.75 3.17
C LEU A 138 -29.31 17.91 3.66
N THR A 139 -28.69 19.01 4.11
CA THR A 139 -29.42 20.19 4.59
C THR A 139 -30.23 20.83 3.45
N ALA A 140 -29.65 20.93 2.25
CA ALA A 140 -30.35 21.42 1.07
C ALA A 140 -31.51 20.49 0.67
N ALA A 141 -31.26 19.18 0.61
CA ALA A 141 -32.27 18.18 0.25
C ALA A 141 -33.45 18.15 1.23
N VAL A 142 -33.21 18.26 2.54
CA VAL A 142 -34.27 18.37 3.55
C VAL A 142 -35.08 19.66 3.37
N THR A 143 -34.41 20.78 3.07
CA THR A 143 -35.10 22.06 2.83
C THR A 143 -35.94 22.02 1.55
N ASP A 144 -35.43 21.39 0.49
CA ASP A 144 -36.17 21.17 -0.76
C ASP A 144 -37.35 20.22 -0.54
N LEU A 145 -37.18 19.18 0.30
CA LEU A 145 -38.24 18.25 0.65
C LEU A 145 -39.34 18.94 1.47
N GLU A 146 -39.00 19.82 2.42
CA GLU A 146 -39.99 20.65 3.12
C GLU A 146 -40.79 21.51 2.13
N ALA A 147 -40.12 22.16 1.17
CA ALA A 147 -40.77 22.98 0.16
C ALA A 147 -41.67 22.17 -0.78
N CYS A 148 -41.30 20.93 -1.11
CA CYS A 148 -42.09 20.03 -1.95
C CYS A 148 -43.24 19.36 -1.18
N SER A 149 -43.06 19.08 0.12
CA SER A 149 -44.09 18.47 0.99
C SER A 149 -45.34 19.34 1.12
N GLY A 150 -45.18 20.67 1.03
CA GLY A 150 -46.31 21.61 0.99
C GLY A 150 -47.04 21.70 -0.35
N ARG A 151 -46.52 21.10 -1.42
CA ARG A 151 -47.09 21.16 -2.77
C ARG A 151 -47.54 19.77 -3.23
N ARG A 152 -48.85 19.56 -3.23
CA ARG A 152 -49.51 18.29 -3.61
C ARG A 152 -49.27 17.86 -5.08
N ASP A 153 -48.70 18.73 -5.92
CA ASP A 153 -48.40 18.41 -7.33
C ASP A 153 -47.01 17.77 -7.54
N SER A 154 -46.22 17.59 -6.47
CA SER A 154 -44.79 17.22 -6.58
C SER A 154 -44.41 15.91 -5.88
N TYR A 155 -45.33 14.97 -5.75
CA TYR A 155 -45.08 13.67 -5.09
C TYR A 155 -43.92 12.89 -5.72
N LYS A 156 -43.81 12.86 -7.06
CA LYS A 156 -42.70 12.18 -7.74
C LYS A 156 -41.33 12.78 -7.40
N LYS A 157 -41.24 14.10 -7.28
CA LYS A 157 -40.00 14.79 -6.87
C LYS A 157 -39.70 14.53 -5.39
N SER A 158 -40.73 14.50 -4.55
CA SER A 158 -40.62 14.21 -3.12
C SER A 158 -40.12 12.80 -2.86
N ALA A 159 -40.59 11.79 -3.61
CA ALA A 159 -40.11 10.41 -3.52
C ALA A 159 -38.60 10.31 -3.80
N ASN A 160 -38.14 10.89 -4.92
CA ASN A 160 -36.72 10.88 -5.28
C ASN A 160 -35.84 11.62 -4.25
N LEU A 161 -36.32 12.74 -3.72
CA LEU A 161 -35.61 13.49 -2.67
C LEU A 161 -35.58 12.72 -1.36
N LEU A 162 -36.68 12.03 -1.00
CA LEU A 162 -36.77 11.22 0.21
C LEU A 162 -35.76 10.06 0.16
N GLU A 163 -35.69 9.35 -0.96
CA GLU A 163 -34.71 8.28 -1.17
C GLU A 163 -33.26 8.79 -1.06
N ALA A 164 -32.95 9.91 -1.71
CA ALA A 164 -31.63 10.54 -1.63
C ALA A 164 -31.28 10.97 -0.19
N VAL A 165 -32.26 11.48 0.55
CA VAL A 165 -32.09 11.88 1.96
C VAL A 165 -31.88 10.66 2.85
N HIS A 166 -32.58 9.54 2.63
CA HIS A 166 -32.35 8.29 3.36
C HIS A 166 -30.94 7.76 3.15
N GLN A 167 -30.46 7.73 1.90
CA GLN A 167 -29.08 7.32 1.58
C GLN A 167 -28.04 8.23 2.27
N LEU A 168 -28.28 9.54 2.30
CA LEU A 168 -27.39 10.48 2.99
C LEU A 168 -27.45 10.30 4.52
N MET A 169 -28.62 10.04 5.08
CA MET A 169 -28.79 9.79 6.52
C MET A 169 -28.12 8.48 6.96
N GLU A 170 -28.11 7.45 6.12
CA GLU A 170 -27.38 6.19 6.39
C GLU A 170 -25.88 6.44 6.61
N TYR A 171 -25.26 7.28 5.75
CA TYR A 171 -23.87 7.70 5.94
C TYR A 171 -23.64 8.45 7.27
N PHE A 172 -24.64 9.20 7.74
CA PHE A 172 -24.54 10.00 8.97
C PHE A 172 -24.95 9.25 10.25
N GLN A 173 -25.30 7.97 10.19
CA GLN A 173 -25.62 7.17 11.40
C GLN A 173 -24.46 7.16 12.41
N GLN A 174 -23.21 7.13 11.92
CA GLN A 174 -22.02 7.17 12.78
C GLN A 174 -21.78 8.55 13.43
N TYR A 175 -22.52 9.58 13.01
CA TYR A 175 -22.43 10.95 13.48
C TYR A 175 -23.71 11.40 14.21
N GLU A 176 -24.51 10.46 14.71
CA GLU A 176 -25.79 10.73 15.36
C GLU A 176 -25.69 11.67 16.59
N ASP A 177 -24.55 11.62 17.29
CA ASP A 177 -24.26 12.48 18.44
C ASP A 177 -24.13 13.96 18.06
N VAL A 178 -23.90 14.27 16.77
CA VAL A 178 -23.78 15.65 16.31
C VAL A 178 -25.18 16.30 16.35
N PRO A 179 -25.36 17.41 17.11
CA PRO A 179 -26.67 18.00 17.33
C PRO A 179 -27.35 18.42 16.02
N LYS A 180 -26.57 18.89 15.02
CA LYS A 180 -27.10 19.28 13.72
C LYS A 180 -27.70 18.11 12.94
N VAL A 181 -27.03 16.96 12.93
CA VAL A 181 -27.54 15.73 12.29
C VAL A 181 -28.81 15.27 12.99
N LYS A 182 -28.82 15.29 14.32
CA LYS A 182 -30.02 14.97 15.12
C LYS A 182 -31.20 15.89 14.82
N THR A 183 -30.96 17.20 14.65
CA THR A 183 -32.03 18.13 14.24
C THR A 183 -32.55 17.84 12.82
N LEU A 184 -31.67 17.47 11.89
CA LEU A 184 -32.06 17.10 10.52
C LEU A 184 -32.87 15.80 10.51
N GLY A 185 -32.46 14.79 11.28
CA GLY A 185 -33.22 13.55 11.45
C GLY A 185 -34.62 13.80 12.03
N LYS A 186 -34.73 14.64 13.06
CA LYS A 186 -36.05 15.04 13.59
C LYS A 186 -36.92 15.74 12.55
N ARG A 187 -36.35 16.67 11.78
CA ARG A 187 -37.08 17.34 10.69
C ARG A 187 -37.54 16.34 9.64
N LEU A 188 -36.68 15.38 9.26
CA LEU A 188 -37.02 14.31 8.33
C LEU A 188 -38.23 13.50 8.82
N THR A 189 -38.23 13.05 10.08
CA THR A 189 -39.37 12.29 10.64
C THR A 189 -40.68 13.11 10.64
N VAL A 190 -40.61 14.41 10.89
CA VAL A 190 -41.78 15.29 10.79
C VAL A 190 -42.31 15.37 9.35
N ILE A 191 -41.41 15.53 8.38
CA ILE A 191 -41.77 15.59 6.96
C ILE A 191 -42.32 14.25 6.48
N GLU A 192 -41.75 13.13 6.91
CA GLU A 192 -42.24 11.78 6.60
C GLU A 192 -43.67 11.58 7.10
N LEU A 193 -43.96 12.04 8.32
CA LEU A 193 -45.30 11.97 8.90
C LEU A 193 -46.28 12.88 8.15
N GLN A 194 -45.88 14.12 7.82
CA GLN A 194 -46.70 15.04 7.03
C GLN A 194 -46.98 14.53 5.60
N LEU A 195 -45.99 13.92 4.95
CA LEU A 195 -46.15 13.29 3.64
C LEU A 195 -47.09 12.08 3.74
N THR A 196 -46.94 11.26 4.77
CA THR A 196 -47.84 10.12 5.03
C THR A 196 -49.28 10.58 5.19
N GLU A 197 -49.53 11.57 6.05
CA GLU A 197 -50.86 12.14 6.26
C GLU A 197 -51.42 12.75 4.98
N SER A 198 -50.61 13.52 4.23
CA SER A 198 -51.04 14.17 2.99
C SER A 198 -51.39 13.16 1.90
N VAL A 199 -50.61 12.08 1.77
CA VAL A 199 -50.92 11.02 0.80
C VAL A 199 -52.17 10.27 1.24
N LEU A 200 -52.29 9.85 2.50
CA LEU A 200 -53.48 9.16 3.00
C LEU A 200 -54.76 10.01 2.88
N ASP A 201 -54.68 11.32 3.12
CA ASP A 201 -55.78 12.27 2.93
C ASP A 201 -56.18 12.35 1.44
N ASP A 202 -55.21 12.48 0.54
CA ASP A 202 -55.46 12.46 -0.91
C ASP A 202 -56.12 11.15 -1.36
N PHE A 203 -55.66 10.00 -0.87
CA PHE A 203 -56.30 8.70 -1.13
C PHE A 203 -57.74 8.65 -0.60
N LYS A 204 -57.99 9.18 0.60
CA LYS A 204 -59.34 9.24 1.20
C LYS A 204 -60.28 10.17 0.44
N VAL A 205 -59.81 11.32 -0.01
CA VAL A 205 -60.63 12.31 -0.74
C VAL A 205 -60.94 11.82 -2.16
N LEU A 206 -59.91 11.35 -2.87
CA LEU A 206 -60.05 10.92 -4.27
C LEU A 206 -60.80 9.59 -4.41
N MET A 207 -60.69 8.70 -3.42
CA MET A 207 -61.34 7.39 -3.48
C MET A 207 -62.57 7.27 -2.54
N GLY A 208 -62.77 8.17 -1.59
CA GLY A 208 -63.90 8.13 -0.64
C GLY A 208 -65.22 8.66 -1.20
N THR A 209 -65.22 9.27 -2.38
CA THR A 209 -66.44 9.76 -3.05
C THR A 209 -66.82 8.80 -4.17
N ALA A 210 -67.96 8.11 -4.03
CA ALA A 210 -68.43 7.05 -4.94
C ALA A 210 -68.74 7.51 -6.38
N ASP A 211 -68.67 8.81 -6.66
CA ASP A 211 -69.18 9.43 -7.90
C ASP A 211 -68.11 10.25 -8.66
N VAL A 212 -66.86 10.26 -8.18
CA VAL A 212 -65.77 10.95 -8.88
C VAL A 212 -65.25 10.05 -10.00
N LYS A 213 -65.61 10.38 -11.25
CA LYS A 213 -64.88 9.89 -12.43
C LYS A 213 -63.40 10.19 -12.21
N VAL A 214 -62.60 9.14 -12.02
CA VAL A 214 -61.15 9.25 -11.84
C VAL A 214 -60.58 9.88 -13.10
N SER A 215 -60.37 11.20 -13.07
CA SER A 215 -59.69 11.93 -14.14
C SER A 215 -58.27 11.37 -14.29
N PRO A 216 -57.70 11.24 -15.50
CA PRO A 216 -56.35 10.72 -15.70
C PRO A 216 -55.29 11.46 -14.85
N ASP A 217 -55.48 12.75 -14.61
CA ASP A 217 -54.61 13.59 -13.77
C ASP A 217 -54.62 13.16 -12.28
N ASN A 218 -55.77 12.71 -11.77
CA ASN A 218 -55.89 12.19 -10.40
C ASN A 218 -55.21 10.82 -10.28
N LEU A 219 -55.26 10.00 -11.33
CA LEU A 219 -54.61 8.69 -11.36
C LEU A 219 -53.09 8.82 -11.39
N ASP A 220 -52.56 9.77 -12.18
CA ASP A 220 -51.13 10.07 -12.21
C ASP A 220 -50.63 10.62 -10.86
N ARG A 221 -51.45 11.43 -10.18
CA ARG A 221 -51.16 11.91 -8.81
C ARG A 221 -51.20 10.78 -7.77
N LEU A 222 -52.18 9.87 -7.85
CA LEU A 222 -52.25 8.67 -7.00
C LEU A 222 -51.05 7.74 -7.24
N ALA A 223 -50.67 7.52 -8.50
CA ALA A 223 -49.50 6.74 -8.88
C ALA A 223 -48.19 7.38 -8.34
N ALA A 224 -48.07 8.70 -8.43
CA ALA A 224 -46.96 9.43 -7.81
C ALA A 224 -46.99 9.35 -6.28
N GLY A 225 -48.17 9.33 -5.66
CA GLY A 225 -48.36 9.10 -4.23
C GLY A 225 -47.91 7.69 -3.79
N CYS A 226 -48.17 6.66 -4.60
CA CYS A 226 -47.66 5.30 -4.36
C CYS A 226 -46.13 5.25 -4.33
N LEU A 227 -45.44 6.01 -5.18
CA LEU A 227 -43.97 6.09 -5.15
C LEU A 227 -43.45 6.70 -3.84
N VAL A 228 -44.17 7.68 -3.28
CA VAL A 228 -43.83 8.27 -1.99
C VAL A 228 -44.08 7.26 -0.85
N VAL A 229 -45.17 6.50 -0.90
CA VAL A 229 -45.47 5.44 0.07
C VAL A 229 -44.42 4.34 0.04
N ASP A 230 -43.94 3.97 -1.15
CA ASP A 230 -42.86 2.99 -1.30
C ASP A 230 -41.53 3.51 -0.69
N ALA A 231 -41.21 4.79 -0.93
CA ALA A 231 -40.04 5.44 -0.34
C ALA A 231 -40.13 5.67 1.18
N LEU A 232 -41.34 5.86 1.74
CA LEU A 232 -41.61 5.97 3.19
C LEU A 232 -41.47 4.61 3.91
N GLY A 233 -41.56 3.51 3.17
CA GLY A 233 -41.35 2.15 3.67
C GLY A 233 -42.64 1.36 3.97
N PRO A 234 -42.49 0.09 4.37
CA PRO A 234 -43.58 -0.90 4.38
C PRO A 234 -44.69 -0.59 5.39
N LYS A 235 -44.38 0.13 6.49
CA LYS A 235 -45.38 0.46 7.52
C LYS A 235 -46.51 1.33 7.00
N VAL A 236 -46.19 2.32 6.15
CA VAL A 236 -47.18 3.22 5.56
C VAL A 236 -48.00 2.49 4.49
N ARG A 237 -47.35 1.59 3.75
CA ARG A 237 -48.04 0.72 2.80
C ARG A 237 -49.07 -0.18 3.50
N ASP A 238 -48.70 -0.79 4.61
CA ASP A 238 -49.62 -1.66 5.37
C ASP A 238 -50.80 -0.85 5.92
N GLN A 239 -50.56 0.36 6.45
CA GLN A 239 -51.64 1.27 6.89
C GLN A 239 -52.59 1.67 5.75
N LEU A 240 -52.05 1.91 4.55
CA LEU A 240 -52.87 2.22 3.37
C LEU A 240 -53.69 0.99 2.93
N LEU A 241 -53.09 -0.20 2.95
CA LEU A 241 -53.76 -1.45 2.62
C LEU A 241 -54.86 -1.80 3.61
N ASP A 242 -54.60 -1.65 4.91
CA ASP A 242 -55.59 -1.85 5.98
C ASP A 242 -56.78 -0.91 5.79
N TRP A 243 -56.53 0.39 5.54
CA TRP A 243 -57.61 1.35 5.26
C TRP A 243 -58.42 0.99 4.01
N MET A 244 -57.76 0.57 2.93
CA MET A 244 -58.44 0.12 1.71
C MET A 244 -59.30 -1.12 1.97
N CYS A 245 -58.77 -2.11 2.70
CA CYS A 245 -59.49 -3.32 3.05
C CYS A 245 -60.70 -3.02 3.94
N ASP A 246 -60.53 -2.18 4.96
CA ASP A 246 -61.60 -1.75 5.85
C ASP A 246 -62.72 -1.02 5.10
N ARG A 247 -62.36 -0.18 4.12
CA ARG A 247 -63.33 0.52 3.29
C ARG A 247 -64.14 -0.43 2.43
N GLU A 248 -63.49 -1.31 1.67
CA GLU A 248 -64.19 -2.28 0.83
C GLU A 248 -65.09 -3.15 1.72
N MET A 249 -64.56 -3.63 2.85
CA MET A 249 -65.34 -4.39 3.84
C MET A 249 -66.53 -3.60 4.40
N ASN A 250 -66.40 -2.29 4.61
CA ASN A 250 -67.50 -1.43 5.07
C ASN A 250 -68.60 -1.30 4.00
N ILE A 251 -68.25 -1.22 2.72
CA ILE A 251 -69.24 -1.26 1.62
C ILE A 251 -70.00 -2.60 1.67
N TYR A 252 -69.31 -3.73 1.82
CA TYR A 252 -69.97 -5.03 2.00
C TYR A 252 -70.84 -5.11 3.26
N GLN A 253 -70.38 -4.54 4.38
CA GLN A 253 -71.15 -4.50 5.64
C GLN A 253 -72.39 -3.61 5.51
N LEU A 254 -72.30 -2.47 4.82
CA LEU A 254 -73.43 -1.59 4.56
C LEU A 254 -74.49 -2.30 3.72
N PHE A 255 -74.10 -3.02 2.66
CA PHE A 255 -75.03 -3.85 1.88
C PHE A 255 -75.59 -5.02 2.69
N SER A 256 -74.76 -5.65 3.53
CA SER A 256 -75.19 -6.76 4.39
C SER A 256 -76.14 -6.32 5.52
N ASN A 257 -76.06 -5.07 5.98
CA ASN A 257 -76.88 -4.52 7.07
C ASN A 257 -78.12 -3.75 6.57
N SER A 258 -78.08 -3.16 5.38
CA SER A 258 -79.22 -2.45 4.77
C SER A 258 -80.23 -3.38 4.10
N GLY A 259 -79.81 -4.58 3.72
CA GLY A 259 -80.73 -5.69 3.52
C GLY A 259 -81.07 -6.31 4.87
N GLY A 260 -82.27 -6.05 5.39
CA GLY A 260 -82.73 -6.63 6.66
C GLY A 260 -82.63 -8.18 6.71
N PRO A 261 -82.96 -8.83 7.84
CA PRO A 261 -82.73 -10.27 8.09
C PRO A 261 -83.32 -11.25 7.05
N GLU A 262 -84.10 -10.77 6.09
CA GLU A 262 -84.64 -11.48 4.94
C GLU A 262 -83.66 -11.63 3.75
N THR A 263 -82.57 -10.85 3.67
CA THR A 263 -81.49 -11.02 2.64
C THR A 263 -80.28 -11.79 3.17
N ALA A 264 -80.33 -12.24 4.42
CA ALA A 264 -79.34 -13.12 5.05
C ALA A 264 -79.65 -14.61 4.91
N LYS A 265 -80.74 -14.98 4.22
CA LYS A 265 -81.04 -16.37 3.86
C LYS A 265 -80.19 -16.78 2.65
N LEU A 266 -79.65 -18.01 2.67
CA LEU A 266 -78.81 -18.63 1.62
C LEU A 266 -79.41 -18.55 0.21
N ASP A 267 -80.73 -18.39 0.12
CA ASP A 267 -81.52 -18.34 -1.12
C ASP A 267 -81.29 -17.08 -1.98
N ARG A 268 -80.60 -16.04 -1.45
CA ARG A 268 -80.25 -14.80 -2.20
C ARG A 268 -78.75 -14.51 -2.22
N PHE A 269 -77.91 -15.53 -2.10
CA PHE A 269 -76.45 -15.38 -2.15
C PHE A 269 -75.97 -14.76 -3.47
N GLU A 270 -76.60 -15.11 -4.60
CA GLU A 270 -76.23 -14.60 -5.93
C GLU A 270 -76.39 -13.08 -6.07
N LYS A 271 -77.37 -12.47 -5.36
CA LYS A 271 -77.57 -11.01 -5.38
C LYS A 271 -76.49 -10.23 -4.63
N ARG A 272 -75.68 -10.89 -3.78
CA ARG A 272 -74.54 -10.25 -3.08
C ARG A 272 -73.33 -10.00 -3.98
N PHE A 273 -73.24 -10.71 -5.12
CA PHE A 273 -72.15 -10.58 -6.09
C PHE A 273 -72.57 -9.85 -7.37
N GLN A 274 -73.82 -9.35 -7.46
CA GLN A 274 -74.32 -8.67 -8.65
C GLN A 274 -73.60 -7.36 -9.00
N TRP A 275 -72.78 -6.81 -8.10
CA TRP A 275 -71.97 -5.60 -8.34
C TRP A 275 -70.59 -5.91 -8.95
N GLN A 276 -70.21 -7.18 -9.09
CA GLN A 276 -68.96 -7.61 -9.76
C GLN A 276 -69.13 -7.88 -11.28
N GLY A 277 -70.25 -7.42 -11.87
CA GLY A 277 -70.54 -7.52 -13.30
C GLY A 277 -70.63 -6.15 -13.96
#